data_AF-A0A7S1Z1X9-F1
#
_entry.id   AF-A0A7S1Z1X9-F1
#
_cell.length_a   1.000
_cell.length_b   1.000
_cell.length_c   1.000
_cell.angle_alpha   90.00
_cell.angle_beta   90.00
_cell.angle_gamma   90.00
#
_symmetry.space_group_name_H-M   'P 1'
#
loop_
_entity.id
_entity.type
_entity.pdbx_description
1 polymer ?
#
loop_
_entity_poly.entity_id
_entity_poly.type
_entity_poly.pdbx_seq_one_letter_code
_entity_poly.pdbx_strand_id
1 'polypeptide(L)'
;EEGGGRTATTSSWRQSPTLRLIRHVHAKRPLSEGHFRSILSARRHDLTVKQYATVDEIVRHSQSSCGSLLRLVLECSGLPPPPPAASGEEEDADDDCDVVRDAASEIGACHGLTNALRTSIPVLSNTGKVIIPADLCRKYGVRSPRYLLSALGMGDEECRSALKFAVSDLAAEARSRLSEARGRREDIFAELGEEKGRDVTAAFLVGMASETFLDRLERRNFDLTDRSL
;
A
#
# COMPACT_ATOMS: atom_id res chain seq x y z
N GLU A 1 -3.01 -18.59 49.99
CA GLU A 1 -2.10 -19.24 49.02
C GLU A 1 -2.92 -19.73 47.85
N GLU A 2 -2.40 -19.48 46.66
CA GLU A 2 -2.63 -20.20 45.38
C GLU A 2 -4.09 -20.28 44.89
N GLY A 3 -4.47 -19.68 43.77
CA GLY A 3 -3.79 -19.76 42.48
C GLY A 3 -4.87 -20.03 41.44
N GLY A 4 -5.78 -19.07 41.24
CA GLY A 4 -6.86 -19.14 40.25
C GLY A 4 -6.29 -19.03 38.85
N GLY A 5 -5.89 -20.19 38.30
CA GLY A 5 -5.37 -20.32 36.95
C GLY A 5 -6.34 -19.70 35.93
N ARG A 6 -5.87 -18.66 35.25
CA ARG A 6 -6.44 -18.20 33.98
C ARG A 6 -6.46 -19.39 33.03
N THR A 7 -7.62 -20.02 32.89
CA THR A 7 -7.88 -20.96 31.79
C THR A 7 -7.62 -20.21 30.49
N ALA A 8 -6.52 -20.59 29.85
CA ALA A 8 -6.13 -20.09 28.55
C ALA A 8 -7.32 -20.17 27.59
N THR A 9 -7.60 -19.06 26.91
CA THR A 9 -8.59 -18.88 25.85
C THR A 9 -8.35 -19.90 24.74
N THR A 10 -8.90 -21.11 24.91
CA THR A 10 -8.89 -22.12 23.86
C THR A 10 -9.99 -21.81 22.85
N SER A 11 -9.55 -21.32 21.69
CA SER A 11 -10.23 -21.38 20.39
C SER A 11 -11.31 -20.33 20.03
N SER A 12 -10.98 -19.03 20.05
CA SER A 12 -11.81 -18.04 19.30
C SER A 12 -11.63 -18.13 17.77
N TRP A 13 -10.51 -18.69 17.29
CA TRP A 13 -10.21 -18.74 15.85
C TRP A 13 -11.16 -19.63 15.05
N ARG A 14 -11.69 -20.70 15.64
CA ARG A 14 -12.69 -21.58 15.00
C ARG A 14 -14.04 -20.91 14.79
N GLN A 15 -14.37 -19.88 15.58
CA GLN A 15 -15.62 -19.15 15.46
C GLN A 15 -15.52 -18.01 14.43
N SER A 16 -14.33 -17.45 14.24
CA SER A 16 -14.07 -16.39 13.25
C SER A 16 -14.43 -16.86 11.83
N PRO A 17 -15.45 -16.26 11.18
CA PRO A 17 -15.80 -16.57 9.79
C PRO A 17 -14.63 -16.31 8.83
N THR A 18 -13.87 -15.23 9.05
CA THR A 18 -12.72 -14.84 8.23
C THR A 18 -11.60 -15.88 8.31
N LEU A 19 -11.23 -16.32 9.51
CA LEU A 19 -10.15 -17.33 9.65
C LEU A 19 -10.58 -18.70 9.11
N ARG A 20 -11.87 -19.05 9.23
CA ARG A 20 -12.42 -20.26 8.59
C ARG A 20 -12.36 -20.18 7.07
N LEU A 21 -12.69 -19.03 6.48
CA LEU A 21 -12.60 -18.82 5.04
C LEU A 21 -11.15 -18.87 4.56
N ILE A 22 -10.22 -18.17 5.24
CA ILE A 22 -8.79 -18.22 4.90
C ILE A 22 -8.28 -19.65 4.96
N ARG A 23 -8.64 -20.42 6.01
CA ARG A 23 -8.28 -21.84 6.11
C ARG A 23 -8.86 -22.66 4.95
N HIS A 24 -10.11 -22.42 4.57
CA HIS A 24 -10.74 -23.11 3.44
C HIS A 24 -10.04 -22.80 2.11
N VAL A 25 -9.68 -21.54 1.88
CA VAL A 25 -8.94 -21.12 0.69
C VAL A 25 -7.53 -21.72 0.70
N HIS A 26 -6.81 -21.62 1.82
CA HIS A 26 -5.46 -22.17 1.97
C HIS A 26 -5.40 -23.69 1.72
N ALA A 27 -6.43 -24.43 2.14
CA ALA A 27 -6.53 -25.87 1.86
C ALA A 27 -6.73 -26.21 0.38
N LYS A 28 -7.24 -25.26 -0.43
CA LYS A 28 -7.43 -25.42 -1.88
C LYS A 28 -6.29 -24.82 -2.70
N ARG A 29 -5.71 -23.72 -2.22
CA ARG A 29 -4.66 -22.93 -2.86
C ARG A 29 -3.71 -22.46 -1.76
N PRO A 30 -2.45 -22.95 -1.71
CA PRO A 30 -1.53 -22.57 -0.65
C PRO A 30 -1.30 -21.05 -0.71
N LEU A 31 -1.48 -20.39 0.42
CA LEU A 31 -1.26 -18.97 0.58
C LEU A 31 0.05 -18.73 1.33
N SER A 32 0.82 -17.73 0.90
CA SER A 32 2.10 -17.36 1.51
C SER A 32 1.91 -16.75 2.89
N GLU A 33 2.49 -17.39 3.91
CA GLU A 33 2.54 -16.83 5.26
C GLU A 33 3.37 -15.53 5.30
N GLY A 34 4.41 -15.44 4.46
CA GLY A 34 5.28 -14.27 4.35
C GLY A 34 4.49 -13.01 4.02
N HIS A 35 3.57 -13.07 3.05
CA HIS A 35 2.74 -11.93 2.68
C HIS A 35 1.79 -11.51 3.82
N PHE A 36 1.22 -12.44 4.58
CA PHE A 36 0.44 -12.10 5.78
C PHE A 36 1.30 -11.40 6.84
N ARG A 37 2.50 -11.93 7.13
CA ARG A 37 3.43 -11.32 8.09
C ARG A 37 3.87 -9.93 7.65
N SER A 38 4.17 -9.74 6.36
CA SER A 38 4.54 -8.46 5.76
C SER A 38 3.43 -7.41 5.97
N ILE A 39 2.17 -7.76 5.70
CA ILE A 39 1.02 -6.87 5.94
C ILE A 39 0.90 -6.49 7.42
N LEU A 40 0.99 -7.46 8.32
CA LEU A 40 0.87 -7.24 9.76
C LEU A 40 2.03 -6.38 10.31
N SER A 41 3.24 -6.63 9.83
CA SER A 41 4.43 -5.85 10.19
C SER A 41 4.31 -4.41 9.71
N ALA A 42 3.95 -4.21 8.43
CA ALA A 42 3.73 -2.89 7.86
C ALA A 42 2.65 -2.11 8.63
N ARG A 43 1.53 -2.75 8.98
CA ARG A 43 0.47 -2.13 9.79
C ARG A 43 0.93 -1.80 11.20
N ARG A 44 1.71 -2.66 11.85
CA ARG A 44 2.25 -2.40 13.18
C ARG A 44 3.19 -1.20 13.17
N HIS A 45 4.04 -1.09 12.16
CA HIS A 45 4.91 0.06 11.96
C HIS A 45 4.09 1.34 11.72
N ASP A 46 3.06 1.29 10.88
CA ASP A 46 2.21 2.45 10.57
C ASP A 46 1.53 3.07 11.81
N LEU A 47 1.21 2.26 12.83
CA LEU A 47 0.64 2.72 14.10
C LEU A 47 1.59 3.60 14.91
N THR A 48 2.90 3.46 14.73
CA THR A 48 3.91 4.23 15.47
C THR A 48 4.48 5.39 14.64
N VAL A 49 4.41 5.32 13.31
CA VAL A 49 4.86 6.37 12.40
C VAL A 49 3.95 7.58 12.46
N LYS A 50 4.53 8.73 12.85
CA LYS A 50 3.85 10.04 12.83
C LYS A 50 3.99 10.78 11.50
N GLN A 51 5.06 10.49 10.77
CA GLN A 51 5.35 10.99 9.44
C GLN A 51 6.48 10.13 8.87
N TYR A 52 6.38 9.72 7.61
CA TYR A 52 7.46 9.03 6.90
C TYR A 52 8.61 9.99 6.64
N ALA A 53 9.84 9.54 6.80
CA ALA A 53 11.03 10.37 6.60
C ALA A 53 11.25 10.68 5.12
N THR A 54 11.07 9.68 4.25
CA THR A 54 11.32 9.79 2.81
C THR A 54 10.20 9.21 1.95
N VAL A 55 10.18 9.60 0.66
CA VAL A 55 9.31 8.99 -0.35
C VAL A 55 9.54 7.48 -0.45
N ASP A 56 10.79 7.04 -0.46
CA ASP A 56 11.11 5.60 -0.53
C ASP A 56 10.56 4.81 0.65
N GLU A 57 10.49 5.41 1.85
CA GLU A 57 9.95 4.74 3.03
C GLU A 57 8.44 4.47 2.90
N ILE A 58 7.67 5.44 2.41
CA ILE A 58 6.23 5.26 2.18
C ILE A 58 5.96 4.34 0.98
N VAL A 59 6.84 4.32 -0.04
CA VAL A 59 6.79 3.35 -1.15
C VAL A 59 6.99 1.93 -0.61
N ARG A 60 8.06 1.70 0.15
CA ARG A 60 8.34 0.39 0.78
C ARG A 60 7.20 -0.06 1.68
N HIS A 61 6.66 0.85 2.52
CA HIS A 61 5.48 0.55 3.31
C HIS A 61 4.28 0.12 2.44
N SER A 62 4.05 0.80 1.32
CA SER A 62 2.97 0.49 0.39
C SER A 62 3.16 -0.86 -0.31
N GLN A 63 4.40 -1.22 -0.66
CA GLN A 63 4.75 -2.53 -1.21
C GLN A 63 4.56 -3.66 -0.19
N SER A 64 5.03 -3.49 1.05
CA SER A 64 4.87 -4.48 2.13
C SER A 64 3.41 -4.65 2.59
N SER A 65 2.58 -3.62 2.43
CA SER A 65 1.15 -3.67 2.77
C SER A 65 0.29 -4.03 1.55
N CYS A 66 0.03 -3.07 0.67
CA CYS A 66 -0.87 -3.22 -0.47
C CYS A 66 -0.31 -4.17 -1.53
N GLY A 67 1.01 -4.18 -1.75
CA GLY A 67 1.66 -5.12 -2.67
C GLY A 67 1.56 -6.56 -2.18
N SER A 68 1.89 -6.84 -0.92
CA SER A 68 1.68 -8.15 -0.29
C SER A 68 0.22 -8.62 -0.33
N LEU A 69 -0.74 -7.70 -0.14
CA LEU A 69 -2.15 -8.02 -0.28
C LEU A 69 -2.50 -8.42 -1.72
N LEU A 70 -1.99 -7.69 -2.71
CA LEU A 70 -2.24 -8.00 -4.11
C LEU A 70 -1.63 -9.35 -4.52
N ARG A 71 -0.46 -9.72 -3.98
CA ARG A 71 0.12 -11.06 -4.16
C ARG A 71 -0.76 -12.15 -3.55
N LEU A 72 -1.33 -11.95 -2.37
CA LEU A 72 -2.31 -12.89 -1.80
C LEU A 72 -3.58 -13.02 -2.67
N VAL A 73 -4.02 -11.93 -3.31
CA VAL A 73 -5.15 -11.98 -4.27
C VAL A 73 -4.78 -12.82 -5.49
N LEU A 74 -3.57 -12.65 -6.04
CA LEU A 74 -3.06 -13.47 -7.13
C LEU A 74 -2.96 -14.95 -6.76
N GLU A 75 -2.50 -15.25 -5.54
CA GLU A 75 -2.48 -16.63 -5.00
C GLU A 75 -3.89 -17.21 -4.89
N CYS A 76 -4.84 -16.41 -4.39
CA CYS A 76 -6.25 -16.77 -4.37
C CYS A 76 -6.80 -17.02 -5.79
N SER A 77 -6.28 -16.34 -6.82
CA SER A 77 -6.62 -16.55 -8.24
C SER A 77 -5.93 -17.76 -8.87
N GLY A 78 -4.99 -18.41 -8.17
CA GLY A 78 -4.40 -19.69 -8.56
C GLY A 78 -2.97 -19.59 -9.07
N LEU A 79 -2.34 -18.42 -8.93
CA LEU A 79 -0.89 -18.33 -9.04
C LEU A 79 -0.23 -18.97 -7.82
N PRO A 80 0.84 -19.74 -7.98
CA PRO A 80 1.52 -20.34 -6.84
C PRO A 80 2.18 -19.26 -5.96
N PRO A 81 2.27 -19.50 -4.64
CA PRO A 81 3.12 -18.67 -3.78
C PRO A 81 4.58 -18.79 -4.22
N PRO A 82 5.44 -17.80 -3.86
CA PRO A 82 6.87 -17.92 -4.12
C PRO A 82 7.43 -19.19 -3.48
N PRO A 83 8.45 -19.84 -4.07
CA PRO A 83 9.09 -20.99 -3.47
C PRO A 83 9.66 -20.59 -2.09
N PRO A 84 9.68 -21.54 -1.12
CA PRO A 84 10.29 -21.26 0.17
C PRO A 84 11.77 -20.96 -0.02
N ALA A 85 12.24 -19.83 0.53
CA ALA A 85 13.65 -19.46 0.56
C ALA A 85 14.47 -20.67 1.05
N ALA A 86 15.41 -21.12 0.23
CA ALA A 86 16.20 -22.33 0.46
C ALA A 86 17.30 -22.10 1.51
N SER A 87 16.96 -21.53 2.67
CA SER A 87 17.77 -21.41 3.88
C SER A 87 17.02 -20.47 4.83
N GLY A 88 17.08 -20.72 6.13
CA GLY A 88 16.43 -19.89 7.15
C GLY A 88 17.08 -18.52 7.35
N GLU A 89 17.56 -17.90 6.27
CA GLU A 89 18.15 -16.57 6.25
C GLU A 89 17.06 -15.57 5.83
N GLU A 90 16.99 -14.47 6.56
CA GLU A 90 15.98 -13.42 6.37
C GLU A 90 16.10 -12.81 4.97
N GLU A 91 14.94 -12.62 4.34
CA GLU A 91 14.63 -11.88 3.10
C GLU A 91 15.71 -10.89 2.62
N ASP A 92 16.66 -11.36 1.81
CA ASP A 92 17.27 -10.54 0.74
C ASP A 92 16.46 -10.76 -0.53
N ALA A 93 15.76 -9.70 -0.95
CA ALA A 93 14.63 -9.70 -1.88
C ALA A 93 15.02 -9.73 -3.37
N ASP A 94 16.05 -10.46 -3.79
CA ASP A 94 16.68 -10.23 -5.11
C ASP A 94 16.80 -11.43 -6.07
N ASP A 95 16.21 -12.61 -5.83
CA ASP A 95 16.47 -13.76 -6.73
C ASP A 95 15.27 -14.65 -7.14
N ASP A 96 14.06 -14.09 -7.20
CA ASP A 96 12.96 -14.71 -7.96
C ASP A 96 12.26 -13.64 -8.79
N CYS A 97 12.81 -13.42 -10.00
CA CYS A 97 12.27 -12.52 -11.02
C CYS A 97 10.97 -13.09 -11.60
N ASP A 98 9.90 -13.05 -10.81
CA ASP A 98 8.54 -13.30 -11.26
C ASP A 98 7.93 -11.95 -11.64
N VAL A 99 7.85 -11.71 -12.96
CA VAL A 99 7.32 -10.50 -13.58
C VAL A 99 5.97 -10.10 -12.99
N VAL A 100 5.14 -11.09 -12.62
CA VAL A 100 3.81 -10.89 -12.04
C VAL A 100 3.91 -10.36 -10.61
N ARG A 101 4.81 -10.91 -9.79
CA ARG A 101 5.02 -10.46 -8.41
C ARG A 101 5.59 -9.05 -8.35
N ASP A 102 6.43 -8.70 -9.30
CA ASP A 102 6.99 -7.35 -9.44
C ASP A 102 5.89 -6.37 -9.87
N ALA A 103 5.09 -6.71 -10.90
CA ALA A 103 3.94 -5.91 -11.28
C ALA A 103 2.95 -5.72 -10.12
N ALA A 104 2.71 -6.76 -9.31
CA ALA A 104 1.89 -6.67 -8.12
C ALA A 104 2.49 -5.76 -7.04
N SER A 105 3.82 -5.76 -6.88
CA SER A 105 4.54 -4.84 -5.99
C SER A 105 4.26 -3.40 -6.37
N GLU A 106 4.45 -3.07 -7.66
CA GLU A 106 4.35 -1.71 -8.17
C GLU A 106 2.90 -1.19 -8.18
N ILE A 107 1.93 -2.03 -8.52
CA ILE A 107 0.51 -1.67 -8.40
C ILE A 107 0.13 -1.50 -6.94
N GLY A 108 0.64 -2.35 -6.05
CA GLY A 108 0.50 -2.20 -4.61
C GLY A 108 1.06 -0.88 -4.11
N ALA A 109 2.25 -0.48 -4.57
CA ALA A 109 2.87 0.80 -4.27
C ALA A 109 1.99 1.97 -4.74
N CYS A 110 1.58 1.96 -6.01
CA CYS A 110 0.67 2.96 -6.57
C CYS A 110 -0.63 3.08 -5.76
N HIS A 111 -1.25 1.96 -5.44
CA HIS A 111 -2.49 1.92 -4.66
C HIS A 111 -2.30 2.45 -3.23
N GLY A 112 -1.23 2.05 -2.55
CA GLY A 112 -0.89 2.51 -1.22
C GLY A 112 -0.65 4.02 -1.17
N LEU A 113 0.17 4.54 -2.10
CA LEU A 113 0.42 5.98 -2.22
C LEU A 113 -0.86 6.77 -2.54
N THR A 114 -1.70 6.25 -3.42
CA THR A 114 -2.99 6.87 -3.76
C THR A 114 -3.93 6.92 -2.55
N ASN A 115 -3.99 5.83 -1.76
CA ASN A 115 -4.75 5.81 -0.51
C ASN A 115 -4.18 6.80 0.51
N ALA A 116 -2.85 6.90 0.60
CA ALA A 116 -2.15 7.84 1.45
C ALA A 116 -2.52 9.29 1.10
N LEU A 117 -2.48 9.64 -0.19
CA LEU A 117 -2.92 10.95 -0.69
C LEU A 117 -4.38 11.25 -0.36
N ARG A 118 -5.29 10.31 -0.68
CA ARG A 118 -6.74 10.47 -0.43
C ARG A 118 -7.08 10.68 1.04
N THR A 119 -6.33 10.04 1.93
CA THR A 119 -6.59 10.09 3.38
C THR A 119 -5.75 11.14 4.11
N SER A 120 -4.84 11.83 3.43
CA SER A 120 -3.88 12.76 4.03
C SER A 120 -4.55 13.84 4.90
N ILE A 121 -5.56 14.54 4.37
CA ILE A 121 -6.27 15.59 5.12
C ILE A 121 -7.12 15.02 6.27
N PRO A 122 -7.97 13.99 6.06
CA PRO A 122 -8.69 13.35 7.16
C PRO A 122 -7.79 12.81 8.28
N VAL A 123 -6.68 12.15 7.93
CA VAL A 123 -5.73 11.56 8.90
C VAL A 123 -5.03 12.67 9.69
N LEU A 124 -4.59 13.72 9.02
CA LEU A 124 -4.00 14.88 9.66
C LEU A 124 -4.98 15.52 10.64
N SER A 125 -6.23 15.73 10.23
CA SER A 125 -7.26 16.34 11.09
C SER A 125 -7.61 15.50 12.31
N ASN A 126 -7.70 14.17 12.16
CA ASN A 126 -8.18 13.29 13.22
C ASN A 126 -7.08 12.81 14.18
N THR A 127 -5.84 12.68 13.68
CA THR A 127 -4.75 12.06 14.45
C THR A 127 -3.51 12.95 14.59
N GLY A 128 -3.42 14.03 13.81
CA GLY A 128 -2.22 14.87 13.73
C GLY A 128 -1.05 14.25 12.96
N LYS A 129 -1.24 13.06 12.38
CA LYS A 129 -0.25 12.37 11.55
C LYS A 129 -0.17 13.04 10.17
N VAL A 130 1.03 13.36 9.71
CA VAL A 130 1.26 13.88 8.36
C VAL A 130 1.66 12.72 7.47
N ILE A 131 0.88 12.47 6.43
CA ILE A 131 1.15 11.40 5.47
C ILE A 131 2.23 11.81 4.46
N ILE A 132 2.29 13.11 4.10
CA ILE A 132 3.30 13.62 3.18
C ILE A 132 4.71 13.44 3.79
N PRO A 133 5.64 12.77 3.08
CA PRO A 133 6.99 12.55 3.56
C PRO A 133 7.74 13.83 3.98
N ALA A 134 8.58 13.71 5.00
CA ALA A 134 9.28 14.84 5.61
C ALA A 134 10.30 15.50 4.68
N ASP A 135 10.93 14.73 3.80
CA ASP A 135 11.82 15.22 2.74
C ASP A 135 11.09 16.13 1.74
N LEU A 136 9.90 15.75 1.28
CA LEU A 136 9.07 16.59 0.40
C LEU A 136 8.57 17.84 1.13
N CYS A 137 8.15 17.70 2.39
CA CYS A 137 7.77 18.86 3.20
C CYS A 137 8.94 19.85 3.33
N ARG A 138 10.17 19.36 3.53
CA ARG A 138 11.36 20.21 3.60
C ARG A 138 11.70 20.84 2.24
N LYS A 139 11.60 20.06 1.15
CA LYS A 139 11.86 20.52 -0.22
C LYS A 139 10.99 21.71 -0.61
N TYR A 140 9.70 21.67 -0.26
CA TYR A 140 8.73 22.68 -0.65
C TYR A 140 8.37 23.69 0.45
N GLY A 141 8.98 23.59 1.64
CA GLY A 141 8.72 24.50 2.75
C GLY A 141 7.36 24.29 3.44
N VAL A 142 6.80 23.08 3.38
CA VAL A 142 5.58 22.72 4.11
C VAL A 142 5.87 22.74 5.61
N ARG A 143 5.17 23.63 6.32
CA ARG A 143 5.36 23.87 7.75
C ARG A 143 4.76 22.75 8.61
N SER A 144 4.96 22.83 9.92
CA SER A 144 4.57 21.80 10.89
C SER A 144 3.10 21.33 10.76
N PRO A 145 2.78 20.08 11.14
CA PRO A 145 1.41 19.54 11.11
C PRO A 145 0.35 20.46 11.74
N ARG A 146 0.67 21.05 12.90
CA ARG A 146 -0.24 21.98 13.61
C ARG A 146 -0.47 23.26 12.83
N TYR A 147 0.57 23.80 12.21
CA TYR A 147 0.46 24.96 11.34
C TYR A 147 -0.37 24.62 10.10
N LEU A 148 -0.13 23.46 9.48
CA LEU A 148 -0.78 23.04 8.25
C LEU A 148 -2.31 23.00 8.40
N LEU A 149 -2.84 22.44 9.49
CA LEU A 149 -4.29 22.44 9.74
C LEU A 149 -4.88 23.84 9.89
N SER A 150 -4.21 24.70 10.67
CA SER A 150 -4.64 26.10 10.86
C SER A 150 -4.61 26.88 9.55
N ALA A 151 -3.50 26.76 8.81
CA ALA A 151 -3.25 27.41 7.54
C ALA A 151 -4.28 27.02 6.47
N LEU A 152 -4.59 25.72 6.36
CA LEU A 152 -5.62 25.24 5.42
C LEU A 152 -7.02 25.76 5.78
N GLY A 153 -7.35 25.85 7.08
CA GLY A 153 -8.62 26.41 7.55
C GLY A 153 -8.75 27.92 7.36
N MET A 154 -7.64 28.66 7.47
CA MET A 154 -7.58 30.12 7.32
C MET A 154 -7.39 30.59 5.87
N GLY A 155 -7.15 29.67 4.93
CA GLY A 155 -6.93 30.00 3.52
C GLY A 155 -5.54 30.56 3.21
N ASP A 156 -4.50 30.10 3.92
CA ASP A 156 -3.11 30.45 3.61
C ASP A 156 -2.67 29.82 2.27
N GLU A 157 -2.64 30.64 1.23
CA GLU A 157 -2.30 30.21 -0.14
C GLU A 157 -0.82 29.82 -0.29
N GLU A 158 0.10 30.39 0.49
CA GLU A 158 1.52 30.01 0.43
C GLU A 158 1.70 28.58 0.93
N CYS A 159 1.11 28.27 2.09
CA CYS A 159 1.14 26.93 2.66
C CYS A 159 0.41 25.92 1.76
N ARG A 160 -0.73 26.32 1.17
CA ARG A 160 -1.48 25.47 0.25
C ARG A 160 -0.69 25.20 -1.03
N SER A 161 -0.01 26.19 -1.58
CA SER A 161 0.86 26.05 -2.74
C SER A 161 2.03 25.11 -2.47
N ALA A 162 2.73 25.28 -1.34
CA ALA A 162 3.79 24.37 -0.90
C ALA A 162 3.31 22.91 -0.79
N LEU A 163 2.12 22.70 -0.21
CA LEU A 163 1.51 21.37 -0.11
C LEU A 163 1.21 20.79 -1.50
N LYS A 164 0.66 21.59 -2.43
CA LYS A 164 0.37 21.15 -3.81
C LYS A 164 1.61 20.62 -4.53
N PHE A 165 2.76 21.29 -4.37
CA PHE A 165 4.01 20.80 -4.96
C PHE A 165 4.48 19.48 -4.33
N ALA A 166 4.42 19.35 -3.01
CA ALA A 166 4.75 18.09 -2.33
C ALA A 166 3.82 16.93 -2.75
N VAL A 167 2.53 17.23 -2.91
CA VAL A 167 1.52 16.28 -3.38
C VAL A 167 1.78 15.89 -4.84
N SER A 168 2.16 16.85 -5.69
CA SER A 168 2.49 16.61 -7.09
C SER A 168 3.64 15.61 -7.23
N ASP A 169 4.71 15.76 -6.45
CA ASP A 169 5.84 14.81 -6.47
C ASP A 169 5.40 13.40 -6.04
N LEU A 170 4.62 13.30 -4.96
CA LEU A 170 4.16 12.01 -4.47
C LEU A 170 3.15 11.35 -5.43
N ALA A 171 2.33 12.15 -6.12
CA ALA A 171 1.43 11.68 -7.16
C ALA A 171 2.19 11.22 -8.41
N ALA A 172 3.25 11.92 -8.79
CA ALA A 172 4.15 11.51 -9.87
C ALA A 172 4.82 10.18 -9.56
N GLU A 173 5.28 9.99 -8.32
CA GLU A 173 5.81 8.70 -7.86
C GLU A 173 4.76 7.58 -8.01
N ALA A 174 3.53 7.80 -7.54
CA ALA A 174 2.46 6.82 -7.69
C ALA A 174 2.15 6.48 -9.16
N ARG A 175 2.26 7.46 -10.08
CA ARG A 175 2.12 7.23 -11.52
C ARG A 175 3.29 6.44 -12.11
N SER A 176 4.53 6.72 -11.68
CA SER A 176 5.72 5.97 -12.13
C SER A 176 5.55 4.49 -11.85
N ARG A 177 5.17 4.15 -10.62
CA ARG A 177 4.91 2.77 -10.19
C ARG A 177 3.82 2.09 -11.05
N LEU A 178 2.72 2.79 -11.32
CA LEU A 178 1.67 2.25 -12.20
C LEU A 178 2.18 2.05 -13.64
N SER A 179 3.00 2.96 -14.15
CA SER A 179 3.59 2.87 -15.48
C SER A 179 4.56 1.69 -15.59
N GLU A 180 5.41 1.49 -14.59
CA GLU A 180 6.33 0.34 -14.50
C GLU A 180 5.56 -0.98 -14.51
N ALA A 181 4.49 -1.10 -13.73
CA ALA A 181 3.66 -2.29 -13.72
C ALA A 181 2.98 -2.56 -15.07
N ARG A 182 2.52 -1.51 -15.76
CA ARG A 182 1.89 -1.62 -17.09
C ARG A 182 2.90 -1.99 -18.17
N GLY A 183 4.14 -1.52 -18.05
CA GLY A 183 5.24 -1.88 -18.95
C GLY A 183 5.49 -3.39 -18.97
N ARG A 184 5.28 -4.07 -17.83
CA ARG A 184 5.42 -5.53 -17.70
C ARG A 184 4.24 -6.34 -18.26
N ARG A 185 3.21 -5.70 -18.81
CA ARG A 185 2.01 -6.41 -19.26
C ARG A 185 2.34 -7.44 -20.33
N GLU A 186 3.14 -7.09 -21.32
CA GLU A 186 3.47 -8.02 -22.41
C GLU A 186 4.26 -9.24 -21.91
N ASP A 187 5.19 -9.02 -20.97
CA ASP A 187 5.96 -10.06 -20.31
C ASP A 187 5.06 -11.02 -19.51
N ILE A 188 4.05 -10.50 -18.80
CA ILE A 188 3.06 -11.33 -18.08
C ILE A 188 2.30 -12.26 -19.03
N PHE A 189 1.88 -11.75 -20.19
CA PHE A 189 1.17 -12.55 -21.18
C PHE A 189 2.09 -13.56 -21.86
N ALA A 190 3.37 -13.20 -22.09
CA ALA A 190 4.37 -14.11 -22.62
C ALA A 190 4.66 -15.28 -21.67
N GLU A 191 4.70 -15.03 -20.36
CA GLU A 191 5.00 -16.05 -19.35
C GLU A 191 3.80 -16.95 -19.04
N LEU A 192 2.60 -16.36 -18.88
CA LEU A 192 1.42 -17.08 -18.39
C LEU A 192 0.43 -17.53 -19.48
N GLY A 193 0.57 -16.98 -20.69
CA GLY A 193 -0.41 -17.13 -21.77
C GLY A 193 -1.68 -16.28 -21.60
N GLU A 194 -2.51 -16.26 -22.63
CA GLU A 194 -3.68 -15.37 -22.75
C GLU A 194 -4.75 -15.52 -21.65
N GLU A 195 -5.01 -16.75 -21.19
CA GLU A 195 -6.06 -16.98 -20.18
C GLU A 195 -5.63 -16.47 -18.81
N LYS A 196 -4.49 -16.95 -18.30
CA LYS A 196 -3.95 -16.54 -17.01
C LYS A 196 -3.48 -15.09 -17.00
N GLY A 197 -2.91 -14.58 -18.10
CA GLY A 197 -2.54 -13.18 -18.25
C GLY A 197 -3.74 -12.24 -18.08
N ARG A 198 -4.92 -12.62 -18.60
CA ARG A 198 -6.17 -11.88 -18.37
C ARG A 198 -6.62 -11.92 -16.91
N ASP A 199 -6.56 -13.08 -16.25
CA ASP A 199 -6.93 -13.19 -14.83
C ASP A 199 -6.03 -12.35 -13.92
N VAL A 200 -4.72 -12.35 -14.19
CA VAL A 200 -3.75 -11.49 -13.48
C VAL A 200 -4.02 -10.01 -13.74
N THR A 201 -4.24 -9.63 -14.99
CA THR A 201 -4.56 -8.25 -15.35
C THR A 201 -5.87 -7.79 -14.73
N ALA A 202 -6.85 -8.69 -14.56
CA ALA A 202 -8.09 -8.41 -13.87
C ALA A 202 -7.86 -8.14 -12.37
N ALA A 203 -6.96 -8.88 -11.71
CA ALA A 203 -6.56 -8.60 -10.32
C ALA A 203 -5.93 -7.20 -10.18
N PHE A 204 -5.31 -6.69 -11.24
CA PHE A 204 -4.66 -5.39 -11.32
C PHE A 204 -5.60 -4.20 -11.59
N LEU A 205 -6.92 -4.43 -11.70
CA LEU A 205 -7.91 -3.37 -11.90
C LEU A 205 -7.91 -2.30 -10.81
N VAL A 206 -7.41 -2.62 -9.61
CA VAL A 206 -7.21 -1.64 -8.54
C VAL A 206 -6.30 -0.48 -8.97
N GLY A 207 -5.37 -0.71 -9.90
CA GLY A 207 -4.54 0.34 -10.51
C GLY A 207 -5.34 1.37 -11.31
N MET A 208 -6.44 0.97 -11.97
CA MET A 208 -7.31 1.91 -12.70
C MET A 208 -8.05 2.85 -11.75
N ALA A 209 -8.48 2.35 -10.59
CA ALA A 209 -9.10 3.19 -9.58
C ALA A 209 -8.11 4.21 -9.02
N SER A 210 -6.84 3.82 -8.84
CA SER A 210 -5.76 4.73 -8.46
C SER A 210 -5.53 5.81 -9.51
N GLU A 211 -5.40 5.42 -10.79
CA GLU A 211 -5.25 6.37 -11.90
C GLU A 211 -6.39 7.38 -11.98
N THR A 212 -7.65 6.92 -11.85
CA THR A 212 -8.83 7.81 -11.89
C THR A 212 -8.77 8.87 -10.79
N PHE A 213 -8.31 8.50 -9.59
CA PHE A 213 -8.10 9.46 -8.51
C PHE A 213 -6.95 10.42 -8.81
N LEU A 214 -5.80 9.91 -9.28
CA LEU A 214 -4.63 10.73 -9.61
C LEU A 214 -4.95 11.74 -10.72
N ASP A 215 -5.72 11.35 -11.74
CA ASP A 215 -6.18 12.25 -12.79
C ASP A 215 -7.10 13.35 -12.24
N ARG A 216 -7.99 13.03 -11.31
CA ARG A 216 -8.84 14.05 -10.65
C ARG A 216 -7.99 14.99 -9.81
N LEU A 217 -7.03 14.46 -9.07
CA LEU A 217 -6.11 15.24 -8.26
C LEU A 217 -5.29 16.23 -9.10
N GLU A 218 -4.75 15.77 -10.23
CA GLU A 218 -4.01 16.60 -11.18
C GLU A 218 -4.89 17.70 -11.80
N ARG A 219 -6.12 17.36 -12.23
CA ARG A 219 -7.08 18.38 -12.73
C ARG A 219 -7.46 19.43 -11.68
N ARG A 220 -7.27 19.14 -10.39
CA ARG A 220 -7.44 20.08 -9.29
C ARG A 220 -6.13 20.72 -8.84
N ASN A 221 -5.09 20.70 -9.68
CA ASN A 221 -3.76 21.25 -9.38
C ASN A 221 -3.21 20.70 -8.05
N PHE A 222 -3.41 19.41 -7.80
CA PHE A 222 -2.92 18.68 -6.63
C PHE A 222 -3.48 19.20 -5.29
N ASP A 223 -4.65 19.86 -5.32
CA ASP A 223 -5.30 20.39 -4.12
C ASP A 223 -6.04 19.32 -3.33
N LEU A 224 -5.41 18.74 -2.31
CA LEU A 224 -6.04 17.76 -1.43
C LEU A 224 -7.22 18.29 -0.59
N THR A 225 -7.46 19.60 -0.57
CA THR A 225 -8.59 20.20 0.15
C THR A 225 -9.84 20.37 -0.70
N ASP A 226 -9.76 20.11 -2.00
CA ASP A 226 -10.89 20.18 -2.91
C ASP A 226 -11.91 19.07 -2.59
N ARG A 227 -13.16 19.48 -2.32
CA ARG A 227 -14.25 18.58 -1.91
C ARG A 227 -14.76 17.68 -3.04
N SER A 228 -14.35 17.90 -4.28
CA SER A 228 -14.77 17.13 -5.45
C SER A 228 -13.82 15.96 -5.80
N LEU A 229 -12.77 15.75 -4.99
CA LEU A 229 -11.83 14.63 -5.12
C LEU A 229 -12.41 13.26 -4.74
#